data_AF-A0A450U6S1-F1
#
_entry.id   AF-A0A450U6S1-F1
#
_cell.length_a   1.000
_cell.length_b   1.000
_cell.length_c   1.000
_cell.angle_alpha   90.00
_cell.angle_beta   90.00
_cell.angle_gamma   90.00
#
_symmetry.space_group_name_H-M   'P 1'
#
loop_
_entity.id
_entity.type
_entity.pdbx_description
1 polymer ?
#
loop_
_entity_poly.entity_id
_entity_poly.type
_entity_poly.pdbx_seq_one_letter_code
_entity_poly.pdbx_strand_id
1 'polypeptide(L)' 'MATFSSEESKIRPSGCGLAFSLAYDANGRIIQLLDWADRLRTYDYDIIGDLLIA' A
#
# COMPACT_ATOMS: atom_id res chain seq x y z
N MET A 1 -10.63 -8.84 -21.68
CA MET A 1 -9.82 -7.62 -21.45
C MET A 1 -10.43 -6.92 -20.24
N ALA A 2 -9.79 -7.01 -19.07
CA ALA A 2 -10.29 -6.33 -17.88
C ALA A 2 -9.56 -4.99 -17.74
N THR A 3 -10.32 -3.91 -17.93
CA THR A 3 -9.92 -2.52 -17.72
C THR A 3 -9.65 -2.30 -16.23
N PHE A 4 -8.41 -1.99 -15.86
CA PHE A 4 -8.07 -1.58 -14.50
C PHE A 4 -8.30 -0.07 -14.39
N SER A 5 -9.48 0.30 -13.91
CA SER A 5 -9.83 1.68 -13.55
C SER A 5 -9.11 2.08 -12.26
N SER A 6 -8.61 3.30 -12.26
CA SER A 6 -7.70 3.96 -11.31
C SER A 6 -8.22 4.03 -9.87
N GLU A 7 -7.27 4.08 -8.94
CA GLU A 7 -7.38 4.36 -7.49
C GLU A 7 -8.27 3.44 -6.64
N GLU A 8 -7.78 2.24 -6.38
CA GLU A 8 -8.37 1.37 -5.34
C GLU A 8 -7.35 1.12 -4.23
N SER A 9 -7.58 1.71 -3.06
CA SER A 9 -6.94 1.27 -1.81
C SER A 9 -7.28 -0.20 -1.63
N LYS A 10 -6.34 -1.05 -2.01
CA LYS A 10 -6.62 -2.46 -2.28
C LYS A 10 -6.53 -3.23 -0.98
N ILE A 11 -7.67 -3.38 -0.30
CA ILE A 11 -7.79 -4.32 0.80
C ILE A 11 -7.69 -5.72 0.21
N ARG A 12 -6.55 -6.39 0.41
CA ARG A 12 -6.32 -7.75 -0.07
C ARG A 12 -6.62 -8.71 1.07
N PRO A 13 -7.77 -9.41 1.08
CA PRO A 13 -7.96 -10.50 2.01
C PRO A 13 -7.02 -11.63 1.59
N SER A 14 -6.04 -11.93 2.44
CA SER A 14 -5.41 -13.24 2.45
C SER A 14 -6.53 -14.26 2.63
N GLY A 15 -6.54 -15.38 1.91
CA GLY A 15 -7.64 -16.38 1.92
C GLY A 15 -8.01 -16.97 3.29
N CYS A 16 -7.36 -16.54 4.37
CA CYS A 16 -7.66 -16.82 5.78
C CYS A 16 -8.33 -15.66 6.54
N GLY A 17 -8.83 -14.61 5.87
CA GLY A 17 -9.49 -13.45 6.49
C GLY A 17 -8.55 -12.36 7.01
N LEU A 18 -7.24 -12.50 6.80
CA LEU A 18 -6.26 -11.48 7.13
C LEU A 18 -6.19 -10.47 6.00
N ALA A 19 -6.81 -9.30 6.19
CA ALA A 19 -6.80 -8.22 5.23
C ALA A 19 -5.64 -7.26 5.48
N PHE A 20 -4.89 -6.91 4.44
CA PHE A 20 -3.95 -5.80 4.49
C PHE A 20 -4.38 -4.71 3.51
N SER A 21 -4.20 -3.45 3.91
CA SER A 21 -4.44 -2.27 3.08
C SER A 21 -3.12 -1.63 2.71
N LEU A 22 -2.94 -1.38 1.42
CA LEU A 22 -1.75 -0.72 0.87
C LEU A 22 -2.17 0.61 0.24
N ALA A 23 -1.51 1.69 0.63
CA ALA A 23 -1.61 2.98 -0.03
C ALA A 23 -0.39 3.20 -0.91
N TYR A 24 -0.62 3.76 -2.10
CA TYR A 24 0.42 4.00 -3.09
C TYR A 24 0.53 5.49 -3.42
N ASP A 25 1.76 5.96 -3.64
CA ASP A 25 2.03 7.26 -4.23
C ASP A 25 1.74 7.27 -5.74
N ALA A 26 1.69 8.45 -6.36
CA ALA A 26 1.54 8.64 -7.81
C ALA A 26 2.56 7.84 -8.65
N ASN A 27 3.74 7.54 -8.09
CA ASN A 27 4.77 6.72 -8.71
C ASN A 27 4.58 5.20 -8.52
N GLY A 28 3.49 4.76 -7.87
CA GLY A 28 3.19 3.34 -7.61
C GLY A 28 4.00 2.73 -6.45
N ARG A 29 4.62 3.55 -5.61
CA ARG A 29 5.40 3.14 -4.43
C ARG A 29 4.50 3.06 -3.20
N ILE A 30 4.77 2.13 -2.29
CA ILE A 30 3.93 1.93 -1.09
C ILE A 30 4.27 2.98 -0.06
N ILE A 31 3.36 3.90 0.23
CA ILE A 31 3.54 4.92 1.27
C ILE A 31 2.95 4.52 2.61
N GLN A 32 1.96 3.62 2.62
CA GLN A 32 1.37 3.11 3.85
C GLN A 32 0.98 1.64 3.73
N LEU A 33 1.17 0.90 4.81
CA LEU A 33 0.74 -0.48 4.97
C LEU A 33 -0.03 -0.59 6.29
N LEU A 34 -1.31 -0.93 6.20
CA LEU A 34 -2.14 -1.31 7.34
C LEU A 34 -2.28 -2.84 7.34
N ASP A 35 -1.76 -3.46 8.39
CA ASP A 35 -1.89 -4.89 8.60
C ASP A 35 -3.24 -5.25 9.26
N TRP A 36 -3.62 -6.53 9.18
CA TRP A 36 -4.85 -7.07 9.79
C TRP A 36 -4.91 -6.90 11.31
N ALA A 37 -3.76 -6.70 11.96
CA ALA A 37 -3.66 -6.40 13.39
C ALA A 37 -3.77 -4.90 13.72
N ASP A 38 -4.32 -4.08 12.81
CA ASP A 38 -4.42 -2.62 12.91
C ASP A 38 -3.05 -1.92 13.10
N ARG A 39 -1.98 -2.57 12.63
CA ARG A 39 -0.63 -2.02 12.68
C ARG A 39 -0.39 -1.19 11.43
N LEU A 40 -0.30 0.12 11.62
CA LEU A 40 0.05 1.06 10.56
C LEU A 40 1.58 1.21 10.46
N ARG A 41 2.12 0.96 9.27
CA ARG A 41 3.47 1.38 8.87
C ARG A 41 3.37 2.45 7.79
N THR A 42 4.22 3.47 7.91
CA THR A 42 4.32 4.56 6.95
C THR A 42 5.73 4.56 6.39
N TYR A 43 5.82 4.72 5.08
CA TYR A 43 7.07 4.78 4.35
C TYR A 43 7.16 6.13 3.66
N ASP A 44 8.30 6.79 3.82
CA ASP A 44 8.57 8.07 3.18
C ASP A 44 9.74 7.89 2.20
N TYR A 45 9.64 8.52 1.03
CA TYR A 45 10.64 8.39 -0.02
C TYR A 45 11.19 9.77 -0.40
N ASP A 46 12.49 9.84 -0.62
CA ASP A 46 13.14 11.02 -1.18
C ASP A 46 12.78 11.23 -2.66
N ILE A 47 13.10 12.39 -3.23
CA ILE A 47 12.80 12.76 -4.63
C ILE A 47 13.41 11.79 -5.64
N ILE A 48 14.53 11.15 -5.30
CA ILE A 48 15.22 10.16 -6.14
C ILE A 48 14.54 8.78 -6.01
N GLY A 49 13.70 8.63 -4.98
CA GLY A 49 12.96 7.42 -4.67
C GLY A 49 13.65 6.48 -3.69
N ASP A 50 14.59 6.98 -2.90
CA ASP A 50 15.17 6.19 -1.81
C ASP A 50 14.27 6.23 -0.58
N LEU A 51 14.21 5.13 0.16
CA LEU A 51 13.40 5.03 1.37
C LEU A 51 14.06 5.84 2.49
N LEU A 52 13.38 6.88 2.96
CA LEU A 52 13.84 7.77 4.02
C LEU A 52 13.47 7.24 5.41
N ILE A 53 12.24 6.72 5.58
CA ILE A 53 11.67 6.28 6.87
C ILE A 53 10.89 4.97 6.69
N ALA A 54 10.96 4.05 7.67
CA ALA A 54 10.35 2.71 7.64
C ALA A 54 9.76 2.27 8.99
#